data_AF-A0A2Z2KKJ6-F1
#
_entry.id   AF-A0A2Z2KKJ6-F1
#
_cell.length_a   1.000
_cell.length_b   1.000
_cell.length_c   1.000
_cell.angle_alpha   90.00
_cell.angle_beta   90.00
_cell.angle_gamma   90.00
#
_symmetry.space_group_name_H-M   'P 1'
#
loop_
_entity.id
_entity.type
_entity.pdbx_description
1 polymer ?
#
loop_
_entity_poly.entity_id
_entity_poly.type
_entity_poly.pdbx_seq_one_letter_code
_entity_poly.pdbx_strand_id
1 'polypeptide(L)'
;MPDKFACAGFTSTPSQLVQPARITECPLQIEAQVKHIRIPEHAPHFAIVETQTVRVHVHQELVLGEHHINPAFWNPLIYNFRHSFGLSPEWGKSYRSET
;
A
#
# COMPACT_ATOMS: atom_id res chain seq x y z
N MET A 1 2.81 -11.55 21.87
CA MET A 1 3.58 -10.78 20.85
C MET A 1 3.49 -9.31 21.21
N PRO A 2 4.55 -8.52 21.03
CA PRO A 2 4.49 -7.08 21.27
C PRO A 2 3.50 -6.40 20.32
N ASP A 3 2.89 -5.32 20.78
CA ASP A 3 2.06 -4.46 19.94
C ASP A 3 2.95 -3.74 18.92
N LYS A 4 2.89 -4.20 17.66
CA LYS A 4 3.72 -3.69 16.57
C LYS A 4 3.40 -2.24 16.21
N PHE A 5 2.14 -1.81 16.37
CA PHE A 5 1.76 -0.43 16.11
C PHE A 5 2.46 0.48 17.11
N ALA A 6 2.32 0.18 18.40
CA ALA A 6 2.98 0.93 19.47
C ALA A 6 4.51 0.90 19.34
N CYS A 7 5.11 -0.26 19.07
CA CYS A 7 6.57 -0.37 18.87
C CYS A 7 7.10 0.46 17.70
N ALA A 8 6.29 0.65 16.65
CA ALA A 8 6.66 1.45 15.49
C ALA A 8 6.20 2.92 15.57
N GLY A 9 5.51 3.31 16.65
CA GLY A 9 4.96 4.66 16.82
C GLY A 9 3.78 4.97 15.89
N PHE A 10 3.04 3.95 15.45
CA PHE A 10 1.89 4.09 14.56
C PHE A 10 0.56 4.04 15.31
N THR A 11 -0.42 4.78 14.81
CA THR A 11 -1.78 4.77 15.35
C THR A 11 -2.63 3.74 14.61
N SER A 12 -3.18 2.76 15.33
CA SER A 12 -4.09 1.76 14.79
C SER A 12 -5.49 2.34 14.58
N THR A 13 -6.03 2.25 13.37
CA THR A 13 -7.38 2.69 13.01
C THR A 13 -8.20 1.53 12.43
N PRO A 14 -9.47 1.35 12.81
CA PRO A 14 -10.31 0.33 12.19
C PRO A 14 -10.43 0.47 10.66
N SER A 15 -10.38 -0.66 9.97
CA SER A 15 -10.79 -0.78 8.57
C SER A 15 -12.31 -0.70 8.44
N GLN A 16 -12.81 -0.39 7.23
CA GLN A 16 -14.23 -0.23 6.97
C GLN A 16 -14.90 -1.53 6.47
N LEU A 17 -14.19 -2.37 5.73
CA LEU A 17 -14.73 -3.55 5.05
C LEU A 17 -13.98 -4.86 5.40
N VAL A 18 -12.86 -4.77 6.13
CA VAL A 18 -12.04 -5.92 6.53
C VAL A 18 -11.65 -5.85 8.01
N GLN A 19 -11.22 -6.98 8.58
CA GLN A 19 -10.83 -7.07 10.00
C GLN A 19 -9.48 -6.40 10.34
N PRO A 20 -8.40 -6.53 9.53
CA PRO A 20 -7.11 -5.93 9.87
C PRO A 20 -7.20 -4.41 10.00
N ALA A 21 -6.57 -3.85 11.04
CA ALA A 21 -6.50 -2.41 11.23
C ALA A 21 -5.56 -1.73 10.22
N ARG A 22 -5.86 -0.46 9.94
CA ARG A 22 -5.05 0.48 9.14
C ARG A 22 -4.11 1.27 10.04
N ILE A 23 -3.08 1.86 9.44
CA ILE A 23 -2.14 2.78 10.10
C ILE A 23 -2.55 4.21 9.76
N THR A 24 -2.91 5.04 10.73
CA THR A 24 -3.39 6.41 10.44
C THR A 24 -2.39 7.24 9.64
N GLU A 25 -1.11 7.07 9.90
CA GLU A 25 -0.03 7.85 9.30
C GLU A 25 0.35 7.37 7.89
N CYS A 26 -0.20 6.24 7.43
CA CYS A 26 0.13 5.68 6.12
C CYS A 26 -0.74 6.32 5.02
N PRO A 27 -0.15 7.06 4.08
CA PRO A 27 -0.89 7.98 3.22
C PRO A 27 -1.65 7.30 2.08
N LEU A 28 -1.33 6.03 1.77
CA LEU A 28 -2.04 5.21 0.80
C LEU A 28 -2.13 3.78 1.33
N GLN A 29 -3.35 3.27 1.49
CA GLN A 29 -3.62 1.94 2.04
C GLN A 29 -4.75 1.25 1.29
N ILE A 30 -4.69 -0.07 1.21
CA ILE A 30 -5.68 -0.87 0.50
C ILE A 30 -6.27 -1.90 1.46
N GLU A 31 -7.59 -1.87 1.61
CA GLU A 31 -8.33 -2.98 2.20
C GLU A 31 -8.57 -4.04 1.12
N ALA A 32 -8.21 -5.28 1.42
CA ALA A 32 -8.31 -6.37 0.47
C ALA A 32 -8.82 -7.66 1.12
N GLN A 33 -9.62 -8.40 0.38
CA GLN A 33 -10.11 -9.73 0.78
C GLN A 33 -9.27 -10.80 0.09
N VAL A 34 -8.80 -11.78 0.87
CA VAL A 34 -8.09 -12.94 0.33
C VAL A 34 -9.02 -13.75 -0.56
N LYS A 35 -8.55 -14.10 -1.76
CA LYS A 35 -9.24 -14.97 -2.70
C LYS A 35 -8.58 -16.33 -2.81
N HIS A 36 -7.25 -16.37 -2.75
CA HIS A 36 -6.50 -17.60 -2.85
C HIS A 36 -5.18 -17.51 -2.09
N ILE A 37 -4.76 -18.61 -1.48
CA ILE A 37 -3.46 -18.75 -0.82
C ILE A 37 -2.77 -19.99 -1.38
N ARG A 38 -1.56 -19.81 -1.90
CA ARG A 38 -0.73 -20.88 -2.46
C ARG A 38 0.62 -20.91 -1.76
N ILE A 39 1.02 -22.07 -1.26
CA ILE A 39 2.37 -22.32 -0.73
C ILE A 39 3.12 -23.17 -1.77
N PRO A 40 4.19 -22.66 -2.40
CA PRO A 40 4.97 -23.46 -3.34
C PRO A 40 5.68 -24.61 -2.63
N GLU A 41 5.61 -25.82 -3.21
CA GLU A 41 6.23 -27.02 -2.61
C GLU A 41 7.74 -26.86 -2.39
N HIS A 42 8.42 -26.20 -3.32
CA HIS A 42 9.87 -25.95 -3.26
C HIS A 42 10.25 -24.83 -2.28
N ALA A 43 9.29 -24.11 -1.70
CA ALA A 43 9.52 -22.98 -0.80
C ALA A 43 8.44 -22.92 0.30
N PRO A 44 8.38 -23.90 1.22
CA PRO A 44 7.31 -24.03 2.20
C PRO A 44 7.27 -22.91 3.26
N HIS A 45 8.30 -22.06 3.30
CA HIS A 45 8.40 -20.90 4.20
C HIS A 45 7.75 -19.63 3.64
N PHE A 46 7.17 -19.69 2.44
CA PHE A 46 6.60 -18.55 1.72
C PHE A 46 5.21 -18.89 1.17
N ALA A 47 4.31 -17.91 1.18
CA ALA A 47 2.99 -18.02 0.60
C ALA A 47 2.74 -16.89 -0.41
N ILE A 48 2.05 -17.23 -1.49
CA ILE A 48 1.48 -16.29 -2.45
C ILE A 48 0.02 -16.11 -2.10
N VAL A 49 -0.35 -14.89 -1.73
CA VAL A 49 -1.70 -14.52 -1.33
C VAL A 49 -2.29 -13.62 -2.41
N GLU A 50 -3.31 -14.13 -3.10
CA GLU A 50 -4.06 -13.36 -4.09
C GLU A 50 -5.24 -12.70 -3.41
N THR A 51 -5.43 -11.40 -3.68
CA THR A 51 -6.42 -10.59 -2.98
C THR A 51 -7.23 -9.73 -3.95
N GLN A 52 -8.50 -9.49 -3.62
CA GLN A 52 -9.33 -8.49 -4.27
C GLN A 52 -9.34 -7.20 -3.44
N THR A 53 -9.00 -6.07 -4.07
CA THR A 53 -9.19 -4.74 -3.50
C THR A 53 -10.67 -4.47 -3.28
N VAL A 54 -11.04 -4.08 -2.06
CA VAL A 54 -12.42 -3.69 -1.71
C VAL A 54 -12.54 -2.21 -1.33
N ARG A 55 -11.45 -1.58 -0.87
CA ARG A 55 -11.40 -0.14 -0.65
C ARG A 55 -9.97 0.37 -0.71
N VAL A 56 -9.79 1.55 -1.29
CA VAL A 56 -8.54 2.30 -1.28
C VAL A 56 -8.75 3.53 -0.39
N HIS A 57 -7.79 3.79 0.49
CA HIS A 57 -7.74 4.96 1.34
C HIS A 57 -6.52 5.77 0.99
N VAL A 58 -6.73 7.06 0.78
CA VAL A 58 -5.70 7.99 0.35
C VAL A 58 -5.87 9.26 1.17
N HIS A 59 -4.77 9.80 1.67
CA HIS A 59 -4.78 11.14 2.22
C HIS A 59 -5.13 12.17 1.15
N GLN A 60 -5.92 13.18 1.52
CA GLN A 60 -6.48 14.12 0.55
C GLN A 60 -5.40 14.88 -0.22
N GLU A 61 -4.26 15.18 0.39
CA GLU A 61 -3.13 15.85 -0.28
C GLU A 61 -2.54 15.06 -1.45
N LEU A 62 -2.74 13.74 -1.49
CA LEU A 62 -2.28 12.88 -2.58
C LEU A 62 -3.33 12.67 -3.67
N VAL A 63 -4.55 13.19 -3.53
CA VAL A 63 -5.62 12.99 -4.51
C VAL A 63 -5.60 14.13 -5.54
N LEU A 64 -5.52 13.75 -6.82
CA LEU A 64 -5.71 14.63 -7.96
C LEU A 64 -7.13 14.44 -8.52
N GLY A 65 -7.93 15.52 -8.51
CA GLY A 65 -9.35 15.42 -8.88
C GLY A 65 -10.12 14.58 -7.88
N GLU A 66 -10.96 13.65 -8.36
CA GLU A 66 -11.80 12.82 -7.48
C GLU A 66 -11.19 11.44 -7.18
N HIS A 67 -10.47 10.85 -8.14
CA HIS A 67 -10.16 9.42 -8.11
C HIS A 67 -8.72 9.07 -8.51
N HIS A 68 -7.85 10.06 -8.75
CA HIS A 68 -6.48 9.80 -9.17
C HIS A 68 -5.49 10.13 -8.06
N ILE A 69 -4.39 9.37 -8.01
CA ILE A 69 -3.24 9.71 -7.18
C ILE A 69 -2.42 10.76 -7.92
N ASN A 70 -2.01 11.83 -7.22
CA ASN A 70 -1.10 12.82 -7.77
C ASN A 70 0.34 12.27 -7.75
N PRO A 71 0.95 11.94 -8.91
CA PRO A 71 2.29 11.37 -8.95
C PRO A 71 3.37 12.37 -8.51
N ALA A 72 3.09 13.68 -8.51
CA ALA A 72 4.03 14.70 -8.05
C ALA A 72 4.18 14.73 -6.51
N PHE A 73 3.14 14.30 -5.77
CA PHE A 73 3.18 14.23 -4.30
C PHE A 73 3.37 12.82 -3.77
N TRP A 74 3.02 11.80 -4.56
CA TRP A 74 3.20 10.42 -4.15
C TRP A 74 4.67 10.00 -4.23
N ASN A 75 5.26 9.70 -3.06
CA ASN A 75 6.65 9.27 -2.96
C ASN A 75 6.78 7.95 -2.16
N PRO A 76 6.44 6.79 -2.76
CA PRO A 76 6.55 5.49 -2.12
C PRO A 76 8.01 5.13 -1.81
N LEU A 77 8.20 4.34 -0.76
CA LEU A 77 9.48 3.68 -0.50
C LEU A 77 9.68 2.54 -1.52
N ILE A 78 10.77 2.63 -2.27
CA ILE A 78 11.23 1.60 -3.20
C ILE A 78 12.36 0.81 -2.54
N TYR A 79 12.12 -0.48 -2.33
CA TYR A 79 13.15 -1.40 -1.83
C TYR A 79 13.90 -2.03 -3.00
N ASN A 80 15.13 -1.59 -3.22
CA ASN A 80 15.97 -2.03 -4.33
C ASN A 80 17.29 -2.60 -3.79
N PHE A 81 17.57 -3.88 -4.05
CA PHE A 81 18.76 -4.61 -3.58
C PHE A 81 19.13 -4.36 -2.11
N ARG A 82 18.15 -4.36 -1.20
CA ARG A 82 18.33 -4.09 0.24
C ARG A 82 18.62 -2.65 0.63
N HIS A 83 18.43 -1.72 -0.28
CA HIS A 83 18.50 -0.28 -0.03
C HIS A 83 17.11 0.33 -0.22
N SER A 84 16.81 1.32 0.62
CA SER A 84 15.54 2.05 0.57
C SER A 84 15.72 3.37 -0.17
N PHE A 85 14.86 3.63 -1.14
CA PHE A 85 14.86 4.84 -1.95
C PHE A 85 13.47 5.48 -1.96
N GLY A 86 13.43 6.77 -2.28
CA GLY A 86 12.22 7.44 -2.78
C GLY A 86 12.26 7.57 -4.31
N LEU A 87 11.22 8.17 -4.87
CA LEU A 87 11.14 8.54 -6.28
C LEU A 87 11.99 9.78 -6.59
N SER A 88 12.41 9.86 -7.84
CA SER A 88 12.92 11.08 -8.48
C SER A 88 11.76 11.90 -9.07
N PRO A 89 12.00 13.16 -9.48
CA PRO A 89 11.02 13.93 -10.22
C PRO A 89 10.54 13.20 -11.48
N GLU A 90 9.30 13.47 -11.90
CA GLU A 90 8.70 12.86 -13.08
C GLU A 90 9.47 13.22 -14.37
N TRP A 91 9.67 12.23 -15.25
CA TRP A 91 10.35 12.39 -16.54
C TRP A 91 9.38 12.40 -17.73
N GLY A 92 8.13 11.96 -17.54
CA GLY A 92 7.09 11.96 -18.56
C GLY A 92 5.97 10.96 -18.27
N LYS A 93 4.86 11.08 -19.01
CA LYS A 93 3.66 10.25 -18.87
C LYS A 93 3.35 9.43 -20.11
N SER A 94 2.73 8.27 -19.93
CA SER A 94 2.28 7.42 -21.05
C SER A 94 0.98 7.94 -21.67
N TYR A 95 0.64 7.47 -22.88
CA TYR A 95 -0.62 7.84 -23.55
C TYR A 95 -1.89 7.42 -22.80
N ARG A 96 -1.76 6.51 -21.82
CA ARG A 96 -2.87 6.03 -20.98
C ARG A 96 -3.08 6.86 -19.72
N SER A 97 -2.29 7.93 -19.52
CA SER A 97 -2.45 8.81 -18.36
C SER A 97 -3.72 9.66 -18.53
N GLU A 98 -4.63 9.56 -17.56
CA GLU A 98 -5.81 10.42 -17.44
C GLU A 98 -5.57 11.61 -16.48
N THR A 99 -4.35 11.69 -15.92
CA THR A 99 -3.84 12.77 -15.07
C THR A 99 -2.95 13.74 -15.83
#